data_AF-A0A1H1T4I5-F1
#
_entry.id   AF-A0A1H1T4I5-F1
#
_cell.length_a   1.000
_cell.length_b   1.000
_cell.length_c   1.000
_cell.angle_alpha   90.00
_cell.angle_beta   90.00
_cell.angle_gamma   90.00
#
_symmetry.space_group_name_H-M   'P 1'
#
loop_
_entity.id
_entity.type
_entity.pdbx_description
1 polymer ?
#
loop_
_entity_poly.entity_id
_entity_poly.type
_entity_poly.pdbx_seq_one_letter_code
_entity_poly.pdbx_strand_id
1 'polypeptide(L)'
;MVARRSPARTRMLQELGTNITRWRKLQGLSASQLALRAHVTRETLRNIETGTGTPKIDSLLAVLTSLGMANTVVASSSPWNSTAGRALMDEHIGMADQPLAPAPAGRSVSPRPNAPFQHRIERVTYELHRAVAKRLIEDSDAVISRVPEQVERMRPDAVGGAHALLDEWIELTHASVGDIINVMLADDEHAKEMRQMSPFIGVLPEEERLEAIARAAGTVA
;
A
#
# COMPACT_ATOMS: atom_id res chain seq x y z
N MET A 1 -28.60 -18.51 2.83
CA MET A 1 -28.20 -19.45 1.77
C MET A 1 -27.50 -18.66 0.68
N VAL A 2 -26.17 -18.73 0.54
CA VAL A 2 -25.44 -17.93 -0.47
C VAL A 2 -25.69 -18.54 -1.84
N ALA A 3 -26.22 -17.73 -2.77
CA ALA A 3 -26.48 -18.11 -4.16
C ALA A 3 -25.28 -18.78 -4.85
N ARG A 4 -25.54 -19.61 -5.89
CA ARG A 4 -24.54 -20.27 -6.76
C ARG A 4 -23.33 -19.36 -6.93
N ARG A 5 -22.13 -19.86 -6.58
CA ARG A 5 -20.88 -19.09 -6.74
C ARG A 5 -20.77 -18.61 -8.18
N SER A 6 -20.72 -17.29 -8.36
CA SER A 6 -20.45 -16.71 -9.67
C SER A 6 -19.06 -17.15 -10.14
N PRO A 7 -18.86 -17.39 -11.45
CA PRO A 7 -17.54 -17.76 -11.98
C PRO A 7 -16.43 -16.76 -11.60
N ALA A 8 -16.76 -15.46 -11.51
CA ALA A 8 -15.85 -14.42 -11.05
C ALA A 8 -15.38 -14.65 -9.59
N ARG A 9 -16.31 -14.94 -8.67
CA ARG A 9 -15.99 -15.22 -7.27
C ARG A 9 -15.11 -16.46 -7.12
N THR A 10 -15.36 -17.50 -7.91
CA THR A 10 -14.53 -18.71 -7.91
C THR A 10 -13.10 -18.41 -8.36
N ARG A 11 -12.91 -17.62 -9.43
CA ARG A 11 -11.59 -17.18 -9.89
C ARG A 11 -10.82 -16.40 -8.82
N MET A 12 -11.46 -15.43 -8.18
CA MET A 12 -10.85 -14.64 -7.10
C MET A 12 -10.39 -15.52 -5.91
N LEU A 13 -11.20 -16.51 -5.52
CA LEU A 13 -10.82 -17.44 -4.45
C LEU A 13 -9.62 -18.31 -4.83
N GLN A 14 -9.56 -18.80 -6.07
CA GLN A 14 -8.43 -19.58 -6.57
C GLN A 14 -7.16 -18.75 -6.67
N GLU A 15 -7.27 -17.50 -7.09
CA GLU A 15 -6.16 -16.56 -7.17
C GLU A 15 -5.59 -16.25 -5.77
N LEU A 16 -6.46 -15.95 -4.81
CA LEU A 16 -6.07 -15.75 -3.41
C LEU A 16 -5.35 -16.98 -2.84
N GLY A 17 -5.89 -18.19 -3.07
CA GLY A 17 -5.24 -19.43 -2.63
C GLY A 17 -3.87 -19.66 -3.30
N THR A 18 -3.76 -19.34 -4.60
CA THR A 18 -2.51 -19.43 -5.36
C THR A 18 -1.46 -18.47 -4.80
N ASN A 19 -1.86 -17.25 -4.44
CA ASN A 19 -0.98 -16.26 -3.82
C ASN A 19 -0.49 -16.73 -2.44
N ILE A 20 -1.36 -17.28 -1.61
CA ILE A 20 -0.97 -17.88 -0.32
C ILE A 20 0.05 -19.02 -0.52
N THR A 21 -0.17 -19.87 -1.53
CA THR A 21 0.77 -20.95 -1.88
C THR A 21 2.13 -20.40 -2.29
N ARG A 22 2.16 -19.34 -3.11
CA ARG A 22 3.41 -18.67 -3.55
C ARG A 22 4.15 -18.09 -2.35
N TRP A 23 3.46 -17.33 -1.49
CA TRP A 23 4.03 -16.77 -0.26
C TRP A 23 4.63 -17.83 0.64
N ARG A 24 3.91 -18.92 0.88
CA ARG A 24 4.41 -20.05 1.66
C ARG A 24 5.71 -20.62 1.08
N LYS A 25 5.73 -20.86 -0.25
CA LYS A 25 6.90 -21.40 -0.95
C LYS A 25 8.10 -20.44 -0.91
N LEU A 26 7.87 -19.13 -1.08
CA LEU A 26 8.91 -18.10 -0.98
C LEU A 26 9.55 -18.07 0.41
N GLN A 27 8.77 -18.38 1.45
CA GLN A 27 9.27 -18.51 2.84
C GLN A 27 9.88 -19.89 3.15
N GLY A 28 9.99 -20.79 2.16
CA GLY A 28 10.56 -22.13 2.35
C GLY A 28 9.71 -23.08 3.22
N LEU A 29 8.43 -22.76 3.43
CA LEU A 29 7.54 -23.53 4.30
C LEU A 29 6.83 -24.66 3.52
N SER A 30 6.82 -25.86 4.09
CA SER A 30 5.89 -26.91 3.66
C SER A 30 4.45 -26.59 4.08
N ALA A 31 3.46 -27.18 3.41
CA ALA A 31 2.06 -27.01 3.78
C ALA A 31 1.80 -27.44 5.23
N SER A 32 2.39 -28.55 5.68
CA SER A 32 2.23 -29.01 7.06
C SER A 32 2.83 -28.04 8.09
N GLN A 33 3.97 -27.41 7.77
CA GLN A 33 4.60 -26.42 8.66
C GLN A 33 3.76 -25.14 8.77
N LEU A 34 3.24 -24.61 7.65
CA LEU A 34 2.37 -23.43 7.72
C LEU A 34 1.06 -23.74 8.45
N ALA A 35 0.46 -24.90 8.20
CA ALA A 35 -0.77 -25.31 8.87
C ALA A 35 -0.56 -25.40 10.39
N LEU A 36 0.55 -26.01 10.82
CA LEU A 36 0.93 -26.08 12.23
C LEU A 36 1.14 -24.69 12.84
N ARG A 37 1.86 -23.80 12.15
CA ARG A 37 2.18 -22.43 12.61
C ARG A 37 0.92 -21.57 12.74
N ALA A 38 -0.05 -21.78 11.87
CA ALA A 38 -1.34 -21.10 11.86
C ALA A 38 -2.39 -21.78 12.75
N HIS A 39 -2.04 -22.86 13.46
CA HIS A 39 -2.96 -23.65 14.29
C HIS A 39 -4.21 -24.14 13.53
N VAL A 40 -4.04 -24.53 12.26
CA VAL A 40 -5.10 -25.11 11.41
C VAL A 40 -4.74 -26.52 10.96
N THR A 41 -5.74 -27.29 10.54
CA THR A 41 -5.46 -28.62 9.96
C THR A 41 -4.84 -28.46 8.57
N ARG A 42 -4.05 -29.46 8.14
CA ARG A 42 -3.48 -29.51 6.78
C ARG A 42 -4.57 -29.47 5.69
N GLU A 43 -5.73 -30.06 5.98
CA GLU A 43 -6.88 -30.02 5.09
C GLU A 43 -7.47 -28.61 4.98
N THR A 44 -7.60 -27.89 6.10
CA THR A 44 -8.04 -26.48 6.11
C THR A 44 -7.09 -25.60 5.32
N LEU A 45 -5.76 -25.76 5.51
CA LEU A 45 -4.79 -25.01 4.71
C LEU A 45 -4.90 -25.35 3.23
N ARG A 46 -5.03 -26.64 2.87
CA ARG A 46 -5.20 -27.06 1.47
C ARG A 46 -6.42 -26.39 0.84
N ASN A 47 -7.56 -26.38 1.53
CA ASN A 47 -8.78 -25.73 1.06
C ASN A 47 -8.61 -24.23 0.84
N ILE A 48 -7.87 -23.55 1.73
CA ILE A 48 -7.50 -22.14 1.57
C ILE A 48 -6.61 -21.95 0.34
N GLU A 49 -5.56 -22.75 0.18
CA GLU A 49 -4.60 -22.67 -0.93
C GLU A 49 -5.21 -22.98 -2.30
N THR A 50 -6.27 -23.78 -2.35
CA THR A 50 -6.99 -24.08 -3.60
C THR A 50 -8.19 -23.16 -3.83
N GLY A 51 -8.53 -22.29 -2.88
CA GLY A 51 -9.74 -21.45 -2.95
C GLY A 51 -11.05 -22.24 -2.88
N THR A 52 -11.03 -23.45 -2.31
CA THR A 52 -12.17 -24.38 -2.26
C THR A 52 -12.70 -24.57 -0.85
N GLY A 53 -13.87 -25.19 -0.74
CA GLY A 53 -14.50 -25.47 0.55
C GLY A 53 -15.00 -24.22 1.27
N THR A 54 -15.07 -24.33 2.60
CA THR A 54 -15.63 -23.32 3.51
C THR A 54 -14.73 -23.11 4.74
N PRO A 55 -13.46 -22.70 4.58
CA PRO A 55 -12.63 -22.33 5.71
C PRO A 55 -13.27 -21.14 6.46
N LYS A 56 -13.15 -21.12 7.78
CA LYS A 56 -13.59 -19.96 8.57
C LYS A 56 -12.70 -18.76 8.23
N ILE A 57 -13.27 -17.55 8.28
CA ILE A 57 -12.51 -16.31 8.07
C ILE A 57 -11.35 -16.18 9.06
N ASP A 58 -11.56 -16.63 10.30
CA ASP A 58 -10.55 -16.70 11.35
C ASP A 58 -9.36 -17.60 10.97
N SER A 59 -9.64 -18.77 10.39
CA SER A 59 -8.59 -19.69 9.91
C SER A 59 -7.80 -19.10 8.73
N LEU A 60 -8.48 -18.38 7.82
CA LEU A 60 -7.81 -17.65 6.75
C LEU A 60 -6.91 -16.56 7.32
N LEU A 61 -7.41 -15.78 8.28
CA LEU A 61 -6.65 -14.71 8.92
C LEU A 61 -5.44 -15.27 9.69
N ALA A 62 -5.57 -16.37 10.41
CA ALA A 62 -4.45 -17.03 11.10
C ALA A 62 -3.33 -17.48 10.15
N VAL A 63 -3.71 -17.99 8.96
CA VAL A 63 -2.76 -18.35 7.90
C VAL A 63 -2.07 -17.10 7.35
N LEU A 64 -2.81 -16.03 7.06
CA LEU A 64 -2.27 -14.75 6.61
C LEU A 64 -1.34 -14.11 7.67
N THR A 65 -1.69 -14.20 8.96
CA THR A 65 -0.85 -13.73 10.06
C THR A 65 0.46 -14.51 10.12
N SER A 66 0.41 -15.83 9.96
CA SER A 66 1.61 -16.67 9.93
C SER A 66 2.55 -16.37 8.77
N LEU A 67 2.01 -15.80 7.68
CA LEU A 67 2.77 -15.34 6.52
C LEU A 67 3.17 -13.87 6.58
N GLY A 68 2.74 -13.10 7.59
CA GLY A 68 3.01 -11.67 7.73
C GLY A 68 2.10 -10.76 6.88
N MET A 69 1.00 -11.28 6.34
CA MET A 69 0.13 -10.57 5.38
C MET A 69 -1.20 -10.08 5.96
N ALA A 70 -1.55 -10.47 7.18
CA ALA A 70 -2.82 -10.11 7.80
C ALA A 70 -3.02 -8.58 7.89
N ASN A 71 -1.99 -7.84 8.28
CA ASN A 71 -2.08 -6.38 8.42
C ASN A 71 -2.37 -5.68 7.08
N THR A 72 -1.74 -6.13 5.99
CA THR A 72 -1.98 -5.59 4.65
C THR A 72 -3.43 -5.85 4.22
N VAL A 73 -3.94 -7.07 4.40
CA VAL A 73 -5.32 -7.42 4.04
C VAL A 73 -6.34 -6.62 4.86
N VAL A 74 -6.12 -6.48 6.17
CA VAL A 74 -6.97 -5.66 7.04
C VAL A 74 -6.93 -4.19 6.60
N ALA A 75 -5.75 -3.66 6.30
CA ALA A 75 -5.60 -2.29 5.81
C ALA A 75 -6.35 -2.06 4.49
N SER A 76 -6.25 -2.97 3.52
CA SER A 76 -6.97 -2.89 2.24
C SER A 76 -8.49 -2.96 2.38
N SER A 77 -9.00 -3.54 3.47
CA SER A 77 -10.44 -3.60 3.75
C SER A 77 -11.02 -2.31 4.35
N SER A 78 -10.15 -1.38 4.78
CA SER A 78 -10.57 -0.09 5.31
C SER A 78 -11.20 0.75 4.19
N PRO A 79 -12.44 1.25 4.36
CA PRO A 79 -13.04 2.16 3.39
C PRO A 79 -12.18 3.41 3.13
N TRP A 80 -11.45 3.86 4.16
CA TRP A 80 -10.52 4.99 4.07
C TRP A 80 -9.35 4.70 3.11
N ASN A 81 -8.97 3.43 2.98
CA ASN A 81 -7.91 2.97 2.08
C ASN A 81 -8.46 2.50 0.72
N SER A 82 -9.75 2.68 0.46
CA SER A 82 -10.42 2.30 -0.79
C SER A 82 -10.95 3.51 -1.54
N THR A 83 -10.64 3.64 -2.82
CA THR A 83 -11.14 4.73 -3.68
C THR A 83 -12.68 4.76 -3.72
N ALA A 84 -13.33 3.60 -3.81
CA ALA A 84 -14.79 3.50 -3.76
C ALA A 84 -15.34 3.83 -2.36
N GLY A 85 -14.60 3.48 -1.30
CA GLY A 85 -14.96 3.84 0.07
C GLY A 85 -14.91 5.35 0.30
N ARG A 86 -13.87 6.03 -0.20
CA ARG A 86 -13.73 7.49 -0.12
C ARG A 86 -14.82 8.21 -0.90
N ALA A 87 -15.12 7.78 -2.13
CA ALA A 87 -16.19 8.38 -2.94
C ALA A 87 -17.58 8.28 -2.27
N LEU A 88 -17.90 7.14 -1.63
CA LEU A 88 -19.16 6.97 -0.88
C LEU A 88 -19.19 7.78 0.42
N MET A 89 -18.03 8.04 1.03
CA MET A 89 -17.90 8.86 2.22
C MET A 89 -18.03 10.35 1.90
N ASP A 90 -17.49 10.82 0.78
CA ASP A 90 -17.65 12.20 0.31
C ASP A 90 -19.13 12.52 0.05
N GLU A 91 -19.91 11.55 -0.44
CA GLU A 91 -21.37 11.67 -0.59
C GLU A 91 -22.12 11.68 0.76
N HIS A 92 -21.60 11.00 1.79
CA HIS A 92 -22.21 10.95 3.13
C HIS A 92 -21.78 12.08 4.08
N ILE A 93 -20.60 12.68 3.88
CA ILE A 93 -20.07 13.79 4.70
C ILE A 93 -20.74 15.13 4.38
N GLY A 94 -21.63 15.18 3.37
CA GLY A 94 -22.57 16.28 3.13
C GLY A 94 -23.71 16.43 4.15
N MET A 95 -23.75 15.65 5.24
CA MET A 95 -24.85 15.68 6.23
C MET A 95 -24.44 15.73 7.72
N ALA A 96 -23.16 15.77 8.08
CA ALA A 96 -22.76 15.81 9.49
C ALA A 96 -21.72 16.90 9.78
N ASP A 97 -22.23 18.13 9.91
CA ASP A 97 -21.60 19.18 10.69
C ASP A 97 -21.55 18.73 12.17
N GLN A 98 -20.46 18.05 12.58
CA GLN A 98 -20.17 17.81 13.98
C GLN A 98 -18.67 17.91 14.24
N PRO A 99 -18.20 18.90 15.01
CA PRO A 99 -16.80 19.00 15.40
C PRO A 99 -16.40 17.81 16.27
N LEU A 100 -15.30 17.16 15.89
CA LEU A 100 -14.65 16.09 16.65
C LEU A 100 -14.20 16.64 18.02
N ALA A 101 -14.85 16.20 19.10
CA ALA A 101 -14.48 16.58 20.46
C ALA A 101 -13.04 16.16 20.81
N PRO A 102 -12.32 16.91 21.66
CA PRO A 102 -10.95 16.59 22.03
C PRO A 102 -10.89 15.29 22.84
N ALA A 103 -9.99 14.37 22.45
CA ALA A 103 -9.74 13.12 23.15
C ALA A 103 -9.22 13.37 24.59
N PRO A 104 -9.61 12.56 25.59
CA PRO A 104 -9.18 12.75 26.96
C PRO A 104 -7.68 12.50 27.12
N ALA A 105 -7.03 13.47 27.75
CA ALA A 105 -5.63 13.36 28.18
C ALA A 105 -5.47 12.25 29.23
N GLY A 106 -4.45 11.42 29.03
CA GLY A 106 -3.89 10.59 30.11
C GLY A 106 -4.06 9.08 29.94
N ARG A 107 -3.17 8.46 29.18
CA ARG A 107 -2.49 7.23 29.65
C ARG A 107 -1.16 7.07 28.94
N SER A 108 -0.09 6.99 29.72
CA SER A 108 1.26 6.62 29.31
C SER A 108 1.23 5.38 28.41
N VAL A 109 1.69 5.53 27.17
CA VAL A 109 2.05 4.41 26.29
C VAL A 109 3.55 4.51 26.05
N SER A 110 4.28 3.55 26.61
CA SER A 110 5.72 3.29 26.40
C SER A 110 6.07 3.22 24.89
N PRO A 111 7.36 3.34 24.50
CA PRO A 111 7.72 3.69 23.13
C PRO A 111 7.26 2.60 22.15
N ARG A 112 6.54 3.00 21.10
CA ARG A 112 6.09 2.11 20.01
C ARG A 112 7.32 1.54 19.29
N PRO A 113 7.57 0.21 19.32
CA PRO A 113 8.56 -0.40 18.45
C PRO A 113 7.90 -0.72 17.11
N ASN A 114 7.62 0.31 16.32
CA ASN A 114 7.50 0.32 14.85
C ASN A 114 6.99 1.70 14.42
N ALA A 115 7.90 2.66 14.23
CA ALA A 115 7.65 3.72 13.28
C ALA A 115 8.08 3.19 11.91
N PRO A 116 7.26 3.27 10.85
CA PRO A 116 7.75 2.96 9.51
C PRO A 116 8.92 3.92 9.21
N PHE A 117 9.96 3.41 8.55
CA PHE A 117 11.20 4.11 8.18
C PHE A 117 12.17 4.39 9.36
N GLN A 118 13.04 3.43 9.63
CA GLN A 118 14.08 3.53 10.66
C GLN A 118 15.12 4.61 10.30
N HIS A 119 15.40 4.83 9.01
CA HIS A 119 16.42 5.77 8.53
C HIS A 119 15.84 7.15 8.18
N ARG A 120 16.53 8.23 8.59
CA ARG A 120 16.13 9.63 8.33
C ARG A 120 15.91 9.91 6.84
N ILE A 121 16.75 9.32 5.98
CA ILE A 121 16.68 9.49 4.53
C ILE A 121 15.36 8.93 3.99
N GLU A 122 14.96 7.74 4.44
CA GLU A 122 13.70 7.11 4.03
C GLU A 122 12.48 7.95 4.44
N ARG A 123 12.48 8.50 5.66
CA ARG A 123 11.42 9.41 6.13
C ARG A 123 11.32 10.67 5.27
N VAL A 124 12.46 11.26 4.91
CA VAL A 124 12.50 12.44 4.04
C VAL A 124 11.95 12.11 2.67
N THR A 125 12.41 11.01 2.07
CA THR A 125 11.92 10.56 0.76
C THR A 125 10.43 10.28 0.79
N TYR A 126 9.91 9.66 1.86
CA TYR A 126 8.48 9.41 2.03
C TYR A 126 7.67 10.72 2.12
N GLU A 127 8.08 11.67 2.98
CA GLU A 127 7.34 12.93 3.13
C GLU A 127 7.38 13.80 1.87
N LEU A 128 8.47 13.76 1.10
CA LEU A 128 8.54 14.40 -0.22
C LEU A 128 7.50 13.81 -1.18
N HIS A 129 7.42 12.48 -1.27
CA HIS A 129 6.43 11.82 -2.12
C HIS A 129 5.00 12.02 -1.61
N ARG A 130 4.80 12.16 -0.30
CA ARG A 130 3.51 12.53 0.29
C ARG A 130 3.09 13.96 -0.09
N ALA A 131 4.02 14.90 -0.15
CA ALA A 131 3.74 16.24 -0.64
C ALA A 131 3.44 16.25 -2.15
N VAL A 132 4.15 15.44 -2.96
CA VAL A 132 3.83 15.27 -4.38
C VAL A 132 2.44 14.63 -4.56
N ALA A 133 2.09 13.63 -3.76
CA ALA A 133 0.77 13.00 -3.77
C ALA A 133 -0.35 14.01 -3.47
N LYS A 134 -0.12 14.95 -2.54
CA LYS A 134 -1.05 16.04 -2.27
C LYS A 134 -1.28 16.91 -3.52
N ARG A 135 -0.21 17.28 -4.22
CA ARG A 135 -0.32 18.01 -5.49
C ARG A 135 -1.04 17.23 -6.58
N LEU A 136 -0.78 15.94 -6.70
CA LEU A 136 -1.47 15.07 -7.66
C LEU A 136 -2.99 15.04 -7.43
N ILE A 137 -3.44 15.17 -6.18
CA ILE A 137 -4.87 15.26 -5.84
C ILE A 137 -5.44 16.65 -6.21
N GLU A 138 -4.66 17.71 -6.05
CA GLU A 138 -5.08 19.09 -6.30
C GLU A 138 -5.07 19.46 -7.79
N ASP A 139 -4.03 19.06 -8.52
CA ASP A 139 -3.82 19.35 -9.95
C ASP A 139 -2.96 18.25 -10.59
N SER A 140 -3.62 17.16 -10.97
CA SER A 140 -2.94 16.00 -11.57
C SER A 140 -2.26 16.33 -12.89
N ASP A 141 -2.88 17.17 -13.72
CA ASP A 141 -2.40 17.45 -15.08
C ASP A 141 -1.10 18.26 -15.05
N ALA A 142 -1.01 19.26 -14.17
CA ALA A 142 0.22 20.04 -14.00
C ALA A 142 1.40 19.21 -13.50
N VAL A 143 1.14 18.16 -12.71
CA VAL A 143 2.18 17.26 -12.20
C VAL A 143 2.54 16.19 -13.22
N ILE A 144 1.55 15.51 -13.80
CA ILE A 144 1.75 14.39 -14.74
C ILE A 144 2.41 14.86 -16.04
N SER A 145 2.03 16.04 -16.56
CA SER A 145 2.60 16.58 -17.80
C SER A 145 4.12 16.78 -17.77
N ARG A 146 4.72 16.85 -16.57
CA ARG A 146 6.17 17.00 -16.39
C ARG A 146 6.94 15.67 -16.41
N VAL A 147 6.25 14.55 -16.17
CA VAL A 147 6.88 13.23 -16.00
C VAL A 147 7.63 12.77 -17.26
N PRO A 148 7.05 12.83 -18.48
CA PRO A 148 7.74 12.35 -19.68
C PRO A 148 9.08 13.04 -19.94
N GLU A 149 9.13 14.37 -19.83
CA GLU A 149 10.36 15.14 -20.00
C GLU A 149 11.41 14.79 -18.95
N GLN A 150 11.00 14.64 -17.68
CA GLN A 150 11.94 14.25 -16.61
C GLN A 150 12.47 12.83 -16.80
N VAL A 151 11.64 11.88 -17.24
CA VAL A 151 12.07 10.51 -17.54
C VAL A 151 13.11 10.51 -18.66
N GLU A 152 12.87 11.23 -19.75
CA GLU A 152 13.84 11.33 -20.85
C GLU A 152 15.16 11.96 -20.41
N ARG A 153 15.12 12.93 -19.48
CA ARG A 153 16.33 13.51 -18.88
C ARG A 153 17.10 12.52 -17.99
N MET A 154 16.41 11.59 -17.34
CA MET A 154 17.02 10.59 -16.43
C MET A 154 17.57 9.37 -17.18
N ARG A 155 17.00 9.03 -18.36
CA ARG A 155 17.38 7.82 -19.12
C ARG A 155 18.88 7.69 -19.43
N PRO A 156 19.63 8.73 -19.83
CA PRO A 156 21.05 8.58 -20.20
C PRO A 156 21.94 8.10 -19.05
N ASP A 157 21.62 8.47 -17.81
CA ASP A 157 22.38 8.12 -16.62
C ASP A 157 21.84 6.85 -15.92
N ALA A 158 20.71 6.32 -16.40
CA ALA A 158 20.10 5.11 -15.87
C ALA A 158 20.94 3.87 -16.21
N VAL A 159 21.11 2.97 -15.26
CA VAL A 159 21.86 1.72 -15.43
C VAL A 159 21.08 0.53 -14.90
N GLY A 160 21.22 -0.63 -15.56
CA GLY A 160 20.56 -1.87 -15.14
C GLY A 160 19.04 -1.74 -15.05
N GLY A 161 18.47 -2.19 -13.92
CA GLY A 161 17.03 -2.21 -13.68
C GLY A 161 16.35 -0.84 -13.60
N ALA A 162 17.11 0.26 -13.54
CA ALA A 162 16.57 1.62 -13.47
C ALA A 162 15.69 1.99 -14.69
N HIS A 163 15.97 1.44 -15.87
CA HIS A 163 15.15 1.67 -17.07
C HIS A 163 13.73 1.14 -16.89
N ALA A 164 13.58 -0.05 -16.30
CA ALA A 164 12.27 -0.65 -16.07
C ALA A 164 11.43 0.17 -15.08
N LEU A 165 12.05 0.74 -14.04
CA LEU A 165 11.37 1.62 -13.08
C LEU A 165 10.93 2.94 -13.74
N LEU A 166 11.73 3.49 -14.65
CA LEU A 166 11.36 4.68 -15.42
C LEU A 166 10.20 4.41 -16.39
N ASP A 167 10.22 3.25 -17.05
CA ASP A 167 9.12 2.81 -17.92
C ASP A 167 7.83 2.59 -17.11
N GLU A 168 7.94 1.98 -15.92
CA GLU A 168 6.81 1.79 -15.01
C GLU A 168 6.21 3.13 -14.56
N TRP A 169 7.03 4.15 -14.27
CA TRP A 169 6.52 5.48 -13.97
C TRP A 169 5.69 6.08 -15.11
N ILE A 170 6.12 5.90 -16.36
CA ILE A 170 5.35 6.32 -17.53
C ILE A 170 4.02 5.56 -17.61
N GLU A 171 4.05 4.23 -17.44
CA GLU A 171 2.83 3.42 -17.45
C GLU A 171 1.83 3.88 -16.38
N LEU A 172 2.30 4.16 -15.16
CA LEU A 172 1.46 4.67 -14.07
C LEU A 172 0.80 6.01 -14.41
N THR A 173 1.48 6.90 -15.15
CA THR A 173 0.89 8.17 -15.59
C THR A 173 -0.29 8.01 -16.56
N HIS A 174 -0.35 6.90 -17.28
CA HIS A 174 -1.45 6.56 -18.18
C HIS A 174 -2.56 5.74 -17.52
N ALA A 175 -2.28 5.11 -16.38
CA ALA A 175 -3.22 4.26 -15.66
C ALA A 175 -4.20 5.08 -14.79
N SER A 176 -3.71 5.65 -13.69
CA SER A 176 -4.50 6.53 -12.82
C SER A 176 -3.65 7.29 -11.81
N VAL A 177 -4.13 8.47 -11.38
CA VAL A 177 -3.55 9.24 -10.26
C VAL A 177 -3.48 8.38 -8.98
N GLY A 178 -4.47 7.53 -8.75
CA GLY A 178 -4.50 6.64 -7.59
C GLY A 178 -3.36 5.62 -7.57
N ASP A 179 -2.99 5.07 -8.71
CA ASP A 179 -1.90 4.09 -8.81
C ASP A 179 -0.53 4.74 -8.60
N ILE A 180 -0.34 5.96 -9.12
CA ILE A 180 0.84 6.78 -8.84
C ILE A 180 0.97 7.01 -7.33
N ILE A 181 -0.10 7.43 -6.66
CA ILE A 181 -0.11 7.70 -5.22
C ILE A 181 0.13 6.41 -4.41
N ASN A 182 -0.46 5.29 -4.82
CA ASN A 182 -0.25 4.00 -4.15
C ASN A 182 1.23 3.61 -4.17
N VAL A 183 1.90 3.70 -5.33
CA VAL A 183 3.34 3.41 -5.45
C VAL A 183 4.17 4.41 -4.64
N MET A 184 3.79 5.69 -4.63
CA MET A 184 4.48 6.72 -3.83
C MET A 184 4.45 6.44 -2.33
N LEU A 185 3.33 5.93 -1.80
CA LEU A 185 3.08 5.85 -0.36
C LEU A 185 3.16 4.43 0.23
N ALA A 186 3.32 3.41 -0.60
CA ALA A 186 3.47 2.04 -0.14
C ALA A 186 4.81 1.82 0.61
N ASP A 187 4.77 0.96 1.62
CA ASP A 187 5.94 0.57 2.44
C ASP A 187 6.39 -0.86 2.09
N ASP A 188 6.72 -1.06 0.82
CA ASP A 188 7.35 -2.27 0.30
C ASP A 188 8.63 -1.93 -0.48
N GLU A 189 9.46 -2.94 -0.76
CA GLU A 189 10.76 -2.74 -1.43
C GLU A 189 10.62 -2.15 -2.84
N HIS A 190 9.58 -2.55 -3.57
CA HIS A 190 9.31 -2.02 -4.91
C HIS A 190 8.99 -0.53 -4.86
N ALA A 191 8.12 -0.11 -3.95
CA ALA A 191 7.80 1.30 -3.71
C ALA A 191 9.04 2.10 -3.25
N LYS A 192 9.96 1.49 -2.49
CA LYS A 192 11.23 2.13 -2.12
C LYS A 192 12.12 2.34 -3.34
N GLU A 193 12.27 1.35 -4.21
CA GLU A 193 13.02 1.45 -5.47
C GLU A 193 12.39 2.49 -6.41
N MET A 194 11.08 2.49 -6.56
CA MET A 194 10.33 3.48 -7.35
C MET A 194 10.56 4.90 -6.83
N ARG A 195 10.54 5.11 -5.51
CA ARG A 195 10.86 6.42 -4.90
C ARG A 195 12.31 6.85 -5.10
N GLN A 196 13.25 5.91 -5.18
CA GLN A 196 14.66 6.22 -5.49
C GLN A 196 14.83 6.65 -6.94
N MET A 197 14.04 6.10 -7.85
CA MET A 197 14.03 6.42 -9.29
C MET A 197 12.82 7.30 -9.67
N SER A 198 12.55 8.34 -8.89
CA SER A 198 11.34 9.16 -9.04
C SER A 198 11.52 10.31 -10.06
N PRO A 199 10.62 10.45 -11.06
CA PRO A 199 10.64 11.55 -12.02
C PRO A 199 9.98 12.83 -11.49
N PHE A 200 9.48 12.85 -10.25
CA PHE A 200 8.78 13.99 -9.66
C PHE A 200 9.72 15.02 -9.00
N ILE A 201 11.02 14.93 -9.29
CA ILE A 201 11.99 15.90 -8.79
C ILE A 201 11.67 17.30 -9.31
N GLY A 202 11.66 18.29 -8.43
CA GLY A 202 11.34 19.68 -8.79
C GLY A 202 9.85 19.99 -9.01
N VAL A 203 8.95 19.02 -8.78
CA VAL A 203 7.49 19.29 -8.76
C VAL A 203 7.09 20.15 -7.57
N LEU A 204 7.75 19.98 -6.42
CA LEU A 204 7.49 20.77 -5.23
C LEU A 204 8.26 22.10 -5.26
N PRO A 205 7.57 23.24 -5.00
CA PRO A 205 8.21 24.48 -4.62
C PRO A 205 9.12 24.28 -3.40
N GLU A 206 10.08 25.18 -3.25
CA GLU A 206 11.06 25.11 -2.17
C GLU A 206 10.42 25.11 -0.78
N GLU A 207 9.40 25.92 -0.55
CA GLU A 207 8.68 25.99 0.73
C GLU A 207 8.09 24.63 1.12
N GLU A 208 7.32 24.00 0.23
CA GLU A 208 6.70 22.70 0.50
C GLU A 208 7.71 21.56 0.63
N ARG A 209 8.82 21.65 -0.10
CA ARG A 209 9.94 20.72 0.05
C ARG A 209 10.54 20.83 1.46
N LEU A 210 10.74 22.05 1.96
CA LEU A 210 11.25 22.29 3.31
C LEU A 210 10.26 21.83 4.37
N GLU A 211 8.96 22.05 4.18
CA GLU A 211 7.90 21.53 5.08
C GLU A 211 7.87 20.00 5.13
N ALA A 212 8.02 19.33 3.99
CA ALA A 212 8.10 17.87 3.92
C ALA A 212 9.33 17.35 4.69
N ILE A 213 10.50 17.98 4.51
CA ILE A 213 11.72 17.63 5.24
C ILE A 213 11.55 17.88 6.75
N ALA A 214 10.90 18.97 7.15
CA ALA A 214 10.62 19.30 8.54
C ALA A 214 9.68 18.29 9.21
N ARG A 215 8.66 17.80 8.48
CA ARG A 215 7.78 16.71 8.92
C ARG A 215 8.54 15.40 9.14
N ALA A 216 9.46 15.05 8.25
CA ALA A 216 10.29 13.86 8.38
C ALA A 216 11.23 13.89 9.61
N ALA A 217 11.56 15.09 10.09
CA ALA A 217 12.32 15.33 11.33
C ALA A 217 11.44 15.38 12.60
N GLY A 218 10.10 15.33 12.47
CA GLY A 218 9.16 15.42 13.60
C GLY A 218 8.98 16.83 14.14
N THR A 219 9.29 17.85 13.33
CA THR A 219 9.43 19.26 13.76
C THR A 219 8.18 20.12 13.52
N VAL A 220 7.14 19.57 12.90
CA VAL A 220 5.88 20.29 12.61
C VAL A 220 4.74 19.50 13.25
N ALA A 221 4.02 20.15 14.16
CA ALA A 221 2.83 19.65 14.86
C ALA A 221 1.56 20.06 14.10
#